data_AF-A0A4P5XN53-F1
#
_entry.id   AF-A0A4P5XN53-F1
#
_cell.length_a   1.000
_cell.length_b   1.000
_cell.length_c   1.000
_cell.angle_alpha   90.00
_cell.angle_beta   90.00
_cell.angle_gamma   90.00
#
_symmetry.space_group_name_H-M   'P 1'
#
loop_
_entity.id
_entity.type
_entity.pdbx_description
1 polymer ?
#
loop_
_entity_poly.entity_id
_entity_poly.type
_entity_poly.pdbx_seq_one_letter_code
_entity_poly.pdbx_strand_id
1 'polypeptide(L)'
;MCGNSRPENYSLRRMPLLRAAYECCEKCFVDQINPFDDQSVLVSNPNFRDFVSPIFVPMAITNTDSLRLAWQAIFTHPAYPHGKEIVSAEDVSDPILKSWIEAFDALPTISGPNGVSFDLNDPQCLSAVRTGWIKGGFAQSGLWEEREQSPTIMRRKFNAFFANQYRKIIDSAQSQSSSRGM
;
A
#
# COMPACT_ATOMS: atom_id res chain seq x y z
N MET A 1 13.26 -42.02 0.18
CA MET A 1 13.36 -40.80 1.02
C MET A 1 14.08 -39.75 0.21
N CYS A 2 13.54 -38.54 0.07
CA CYS A 2 14.24 -37.50 -0.68
C CYS A 2 15.46 -37.01 0.10
N GLY A 3 16.62 -36.94 -0.53
CA GLY A 3 17.91 -36.60 0.10
C GLY A 3 18.07 -35.13 0.51
N ASN A 4 16.97 -34.39 0.67
CA ASN A 4 16.97 -32.98 1.04
C ASN A 4 16.64 -32.82 2.52
N SER A 5 17.38 -31.94 3.20
CA SER A 5 17.18 -31.61 4.61
C SER A 5 15.81 -30.97 4.83
N ARG A 6 15.10 -31.46 5.86
CA ARG A 6 13.79 -30.93 6.27
C ARG A 6 13.99 -29.95 7.42
N PRO A 7 13.36 -28.78 7.40
CA PRO A 7 13.36 -27.88 8.55
C PRO A 7 12.37 -28.38 9.59
N GLU A 8 12.85 -28.62 10.80
CA GLU A 8 12.06 -29.16 11.91
C GLU A 8 11.34 -28.06 12.72
N ASN A 9 11.82 -26.80 12.67
CA ASN A 9 11.44 -25.74 13.63
C ASN A 9 11.05 -24.38 13.02
N TYR A 10 11.09 -24.18 11.70
CA TYR A 10 10.90 -22.86 11.08
C TYR A 10 9.81 -22.85 10.00
N SER A 11 9.02 -21.76 9.93
CA SER A 11 8.05 -21.52 8.86
C SER A 11 8.76 -21.23 7.54
N LEU A 12 8.49 -22.03 6.50
CA LEU A 12 9.20 -22.05 5.21
C LEU A 12 9.12 -20.77 4.37
N ARG A 13 8.25 -19.81 4.72
CA ARG A 13 7.96 -18.59 3.95
C ARG A 13 9.15 -17.64 3.73
N ARG A 14 10.32 -17.90 4.32
CA ARG A 14 11.49 -17.02 4.27
C ARG A 14 12.82 -17.73 3.93
N MET A 15 12.79 -19.02 3.62
CA MET A 15 14.00 -19.73 3.18
C MET A 15 14.04 -19.74 1.65
N PRO A 16 15.21 -19.49 1.03
CA PRO A 16 15.40 -19.75 -0.40
C PRO A 16 15.35 -21.26 -0.60
N LEU A 17 14.18 -21.77 -0.95
CA LEU A 17 13.92 -23.20 -1.19
C LEU A 17 13.81 -23.45 -2.68
N LEU A 18 14.36 -24.58 -3.12
CA LEU A 18 14.27 -25.02 -4.50
C LEU A 18 12.90 -25.65 -4.77
N ARG A 19 12.33 -25.40 -5.96
CA ARG A 19 11.06 -26.01 -6.42
C ARG A 19 11.08 -27.54 -6.29
N ALA A 20 12.21 -28.17 -6.61
CA ALA A 20 12.42 -29.61 -6.49
C ALA A 20 12.21 -30.16 -5.06
N ALA A 21 12.38 -29.33 -4.02
CA ALA A 21 12.13 -29.74 -2.64
C ALA A 21 10.63 -29.89 -2.33
N TYR A 22 9.78 -29.01 -2.89
CA TYR A 22 8.32 -29.13 -2.77
C TYR A 22 7.80 -30.32 -3.57
N GLU A 23 8.20 -30.45 -4.84
CA GLU A 23 7.79 -31.57 -5.71
C GLU A 23 8.06 -32.95 -5.08
N CYS A 24 9.12 -33.08 -4.28
CA CYS A 24 9.49 -34.35 -3.66
C CYS A 24 8.98 -34.54 -2.22
N CYS A 25 8.79 -33.46 -1.46
CA CYS A 25 8.62 -33.53 0.00
C CYS A 25 7.49 -32.66 0.58
N GLU A 26 6.62 -32.07 -0.25
CA GLU A 26 5.51 -31.20 0.20
C GLU A 26 4.71 -31.81 1.37
N LYS A 27 4.31 -33.08 1.27
CA LYS A 27 3.58 -33.81 2.33
C LYS A 27 4.33 -33.94 3.66
N CYS A 28 5.63 -33.66 3.67
CA CYS A 28 6.49 -33.73 4.84
C CYS A 28 6.77 -32.37 5.46
N PHE A 29 6.32 -31.27 4.84
CA PHE A 29 6.43 -29.94 5.41
C PHE A 29 5.32 -29.67 6.40
N VAL A 30 5.61 -28.89 7.44
CA VAL A 30 4.60 -28.45 8.41
C VAL A 30 3.59 -27.52 7.72
N ASP A 31 4.07 -26.66 6.81
CA ASP A 31 3.24 -25.82 5.95
C ASP A 31 2.89 -26.60 4.68
N GLN A 32 1.59 -26.85 4.47
CA GLN A 32 1.05 -27.53 3.28
C GLN A 32 0.74 -26.54 2.14
N ILE A 33 1.02 -25.25 2.33
CA ILE A 33 0.93 -24.27 1.25
C ILE A 33 2.18 -24.41 0.38
N ASN A 34 1.99 -24.74 -0.89
CA ASN A 34 3.04 -24.71 -1.89
C ASN A 34 3.25 -23.26 -2.38
N PRO A 35 4.39 -22.63 -2.07
CA PRO A 35 4.65 -21.24 -2.42
C PRO A 35 4.85 -21.05 -3.94
N PHE A 36 4.89 -22.13 -4.72
CA PHE A 36 4.94 -22.10 -6.17
C PHE A 36 3.59 -22.29 -6.85
N ASP A 37 2.56 -22.73 -6.12
CA ASP A 37 1.19 -22.88 -6.63
C ASP A 37 0.42 -21.56 -6.53
N ASP A 38 0.82 -20.70 -5.58
CA ASP A 38 0.53 -19.29 -5.64
C ASP A 38 1.36 -18.70 -6.80
N GLN A 39 0.79 -18.77 -8.01
CA GLN A 39 1.00 -17.70 -8.96
C GLN A 39 0.41 -16.45 -8.32
N SER A 40 1.18 -15.82 -7.42
CA SER A 40 0.98 -14.41 -7.17
C SER A 40 1.11 -13.77 -8.55
N VAL A 41 -0.04 -13.54 -9.19
CA VAL A 41 -0.17 -12.66 -10.34
C VAL A 41 0.03 -11.28 -9.76
N LEU A 42 1.25 -11.03 -9.26
CA LEU A 42 1.79 -9.70 -9.28
C LEU A 42 1.82 -9.41 -10.77
N VAL A 43 0.77 -8.74 -11.25
CA VAL A 43 0.86 -7.89 -12.42
C VAL A 43 1.97 -6.92 -12.07
N SER A 44 3.21 -7.35 -12.30
CA SER A 44 4.40 -6.64 -11.90
C SER A 44 4.53 -5.58 -12.96
N ASN A 45 3.82 -4.47 -12.79
CA ASN A 45 4.28 -3.24 -13.39
C ASN A 45 5.73 -3.08 -12.88
N PRO A 46 6.75 -3.23 -13.74
CA PRO A 46 8.14 -3.27 -13.31
C PRO A 46 8.55 -1.96 -12.62
N ASN A 47 7.77 -0.90 -12.84
CA ASN A 47 7.96 0.38 -12.19
C ASN A 47 7.49 0.37 -10.72
N PHE A 48 6.51 -0.45 -10.34
CA PHE A 48 5.88 -0.44 -9.01
C PHE A 48 6.87 -0.63 -7.87
N ARG A 49 7.88 -1.48 -8.06
CA ARG A 49 8.89 -1.78 -7.01
C ARG A 49 9.62 -0.52 -6.53
N ASP A 50 9.90 0.41 -7.44
CA ASP A 50 10.56 1.68 -7.11
C ASP A 50 9.65 2.61 -6.29
N PHE A 51 8.32 2.44 -6.34
CA PHE A 51 7.34 3.21 -5.58
C PHE A 51 7.09 2.68 -4.17
N VAL A 52 7.45 1.42 -3.89
CA VAL A 52 7.19 0.80 -2.57
C VAL A 52 7.74 1.68 -1.45
N SER A 53 9.03 2.07 -1.51
CA SER A 53 9.60 2.89 -0.44
C SER A 53 9.03 4.33 -0.41
N PRO A 54 8.92 5.06 -1.52
CA PRO A 54 8.28 6.39 -1.55
C PRO A 54 6.84 6.41 -1.03
N ILE A 55 6.06 5.35 -1.21
CA ILE A 55 4.65 5.28 -0.77
C ILE A 55 4.53 4.67 0.63
N PHE A 56 5.08 3.48 0.89
CA PHE A 56 4.85 2.77 2.15
C PHE A 56 5.47 3.50 3.35
N VAL A 57 6.62 4.14 3.20
CA VAL A 57 7.24 4.86 4.32
C VAL A 57 6.34 5.99 4.85
N PRO A 58 5.85 6.93 4.03
CA PRO A 58 4.91 7.92 4.52
C PRO A 58 3.57 7.30 4.91
N MET A 59 3.03 6.35 4.14
CA MET A 59 1.71 5.76 4.37
C MET A 59 1.61 4.96 5.68
N ALA A 60 2.57 4.08 5.94
CA ALA A 60 2.45 3.02 6.96
C ALA A 60 3.57 3.01 8.01
N ILE A 61 4.65 3.77 7.83
CA ILE A 61 5.72 3.89 8.84
C ILE A 61 5.64 5.24 9.56
N THR A 62 5.44 6.32 8.80
CA THR A 62 5.40 7.69 9.36
C THR A 62 4.03 7.99 9.97
N ASN A 63 2.96 7.51 9.33
CA ASN A 63 1.57 7.74 9.77
C ASN A 63 0.95 6.50 10.44
N THR A 64 1.76 5.60 11.02
CA THR A 64 1.30 4.32 11.58
C THR A 64 0.10 4.44 12.51
N ASP A 65 0.13 5.39 13.46
CA ASP A 65 -0.95 5.56 14.42
C ASP A 65 -2.24 6.07 13.76
N SER A 66 -2.13 7.10 12.91
CA SER A 66 -3.26 7.63 12.15
C SER A 66 -3.85 6.60 11.19
N LEU A 67 -3.00 5.82 10.51
CA LEU A 67 -3.42 4.71 9.65
C LEU A 67 -4.23 3.69 10.46
N ARG A 68 -3.73 3.27 11.62
CA ARG A 68 -4.41 2.31 12.50
C ARG A 68 -5.75 2.84 13.01
N LEU A 69 -5.81 4.11 13.42
CA LEU A 69 -7.04 4.73 13.89
C LEU A 69 -8.07 4.91 12.77
N ALA A 70 -7.63 5.32 11.58
CA ALA A 70 -8.50 5.41 10.40
C ALA A 70 -9.04 4.03 10.01
N TRP A 71 -8.19 3.00 9.99
CA TRP A 71 -8.63 1.63 9.74
C TRP A 71 -9.62 1.13 10.79
N GLN A 72 -9.36 1.40 12.07
CA GLN A 72 -10.29 1.04 13.14
C GLN A 72 -11.65 1.72 12.97
N ALA A 73 -11.68 2.99 12.60
CA ALA A 73 -12.93 3.71 12.33
C ALA A 73 -13.72 3.07 11.18
N ILE A 74 -13.05 2.72 10.08
CA ILE A 74 -13.65 2.02 8.94
C ILE A 74 -14.20 0.65 9.37
N PHE A 75 -13.36 -0.18 9.97
CA PHE A 75 -13.69 -1.57 10.30
C PHE A 75 -14.81 -1.70 11.34
N THR A 76 -14.91 -0.73 12.27
CA THR A 76 -15.95 -0.71 13.31
C THR A 76 -17.21 0.03 12.89
N HIS A 77 -17.26 0.58 11.67
CA HIS A 77 -18.45 1.25 11.17
C HIS A 77 -19.61 0.24 11.04
N PRO A 78 -20.84 0.54 11.50
CA PRO A 78 -21.95 -0.42 11.49
C PRO A 78 -22.34 -0.96 10.11
N ALA A 79 -22.07 -0.18 9.06
CA ALA A 79 -22.33 -0.57 7.67
C ALA A 79 -21.15 -1.32 7.01
N TYR A 80 -20.09 -1.64 7.75
CA TYR A 80 -18.93 -2.36 7.20
C TYR A 80 -19.32 -3.81 6.85
N PRO A 81 -19.11 -4.26 5.60
CA PRO A 81 -19.48 -5.61 5.21
C PRO A 81 -18.52 -6.64 5.82
N HIS A 82 -19.06 -7.54 6.64
CA HIS A 82 -18.30 -8.65 7.23
C HIS A 82 -18.32 -9.88 6.32
N GLY A 83 -17.25 -10.68 6.35
CA GLY A 83 -17.13 -11.94 5.60
C GLY A 83 -16.49 -11.83 4.20
N LYS A 84 -16.02 -10.64 3.81
CA LYS A 84 -15.13 -10.43 2.66
C LYS A 84 -13.69 -10.26 3.13
N GLU A 85 -12.73 -10.78 2.34
CA GLU A 85 -11.31 -10.62 2.64
C GLU A 85 -10.82 -9.19 2.37
N ILE A 86 -11.26 -8.58 1.27
CA ILE A 86 -10.94 -7.20 0.89
C ILE A 86 -12.25 -6.48 0.62
N VAL A 87 -12.43 -5.31 1.24
CA VAL A 87 -13.60 -4.45 1.08
C VAL A 87 -13.16 -3.16 0.39
N SER A 88 -13.79 -2.83 -0.72
CA SER A 88 -13.58 -1.60 -1.47
C SER A 88 -14.77 -0.64 -1.30
N ALA A 89 -14.61 0.59 -1.79
CA ALA A 89 -15.68 1.60 -1.79
C ALA A 89 -16.93 1.14 -2.58
N GLU A 90 -16.77 0.26 -3.56
CA GLU A 90 -17.87 -0.28 -4.38
C GLU A 90 -18.72 -1.29 -3.61
N ASP A 91 -18.15 -1.91 -2.57
CA ASP A 91 -18.82 -2.90 -1.73
C ASP A 91 -19.74 -2.28 -0.67
N VAL A 92 -19.76 -0.94 -0.55
CA VAL A 92 -20.40 -0.22 0.55
C VAL A 92 -21.46 0.74 0.03
N SER A 93 -22.67 0.64 0.59
CA SER A 93 -23.79 1.55 0.27
C SER A 93 -23.89 2.77 1.19
N ASP A 94 -23.37 2.69 2.42
CA ASP A 94 -23.34 3.83 3.33
C ASP A 94 -22.39 4.91 2.78
N PRO A 95 -22.87 6.13 2.49
CA PRO A 95 -22.09 7.15 1.80
C PRO A 95 -20.90 7.64 2.63
N ILE A 96 -21.00 7.58 3.97
CA ILE A 96 -19.94 8.06 4.84
C ILE A 96 -18.83 7.02 4.91
N LEU A 97 -19.17 5.75 5.16
CA LEU A 97 -18.19 4.67 5.12
C LEU A 97 -17.54 4.55 3.73
N LYS A 98 -18.32 4.70 2.66
CA LYS A 98 -17.80 4.74 1.30
C LYS A 98 -16.73 5.83 1.13
N SER A 99 -17.03 7.06 1.57
CA SER A 99 -16.06 8.17 1.51
C SER A 99 -14.79 7.91 2.35
N TRP A 100 -14.91 7.18 3.46
CA TRP A 100 -13.76 6.84 4.29
C TRP A 100 -12.85 5.82 3.60
N ILE A 101 -13.43 4.80 2.96
CA ILE A 101 -12.67 3.81 2.19
C ILE A 101 -12.00 4.47 0.98
N GLU A 102 -12.72 5.35 0.25
CA GLU A 102 -12.13 6.13 -0.85
C GLU A 102 -10.95 6.99 -0.38
N ALA A 103 -11.07 7.64 0.78
CA ALA A 103 -9.97 8.42 1.36
C ALA A 103 -8.79 7.53 1.82
N PHE A 104 -9.08 6.35 2.34
CA PHE A 104 -8.07 5.40 2.83
C PHE A 104 -7.26 4.80 1.69
N ASP A 105 -7.90 4.43 0.58
CA ASP A 105 -7.28 3.82 -0.58
C ASP A 105 -6.64 4.82 -1.55
N ALA A 106 -6.95 6.12 -1.40
CA ALA A 106 -6.45 7.15 -2.30
C ALA A 106 -4.92 7.22 -2.33
N LEU A 107 -4.35 7.25 -3.54
CA LEU A 107 -2.94 7.58 -3.75
C LEU A 107 -2.73 9.08 -4.06
N PRO A 108 -1.54 9.65 -3.76
CA PRO A 108 -1.27 11.06 -3.98
C PRO A 108 -1.11 11.41 -5.46
N THR A 109 -1.41 12.65 -5.81
CA THR A 109 -0.98 13.27 -7.07
C THR A 109 0.38 13.96 -6.91
N ILE A 110 1.20 13.99 -7.96
CA ILE A 110 2.48 14.70 -7.94
C ILE A 110 2.72 15.53 -9.21
N SER A 111 3.25 16.73 -9.05
CA SER A 111 3.53 17.65 -10.16
C SER A 111 4.68 17.16 -11.04
N GLY A 112 4.56 17.37 -12.34
CA GLY A 112 5.57 17.18 -13.36
C GLY A 112 5.99 18.50 -14.01
N PRO A 113 6.95 18.45 -14.95
CA PRO A 113 7.39 19.62 -15.72
C PRO A 113 6.21 20.29 -16.45
N ASN A 114 6.32 21.59 -16.70
CA ASN A 114 5.33 22.38 -17.45
C ASN A 114 3.90 22.34 -16.87
N GLY A 115 3.76 22.13 -15.55
CA GLY A 115 2.46 22.10 -14.88
C GLY A 115 1.67 20.80 -15.07
N VAL A 116 2.28 19.76 -15.65
CA VAL A 116 1.67 18.42 -15.70
C VAL A 116 1.40 17.92 -14.28
N SER A 117 0.32 17.18 -14.09
CA SER A 117 0.02 16.49 -12.83
C SER A 117 -0.10 15.00 -13.09
N PHE A 118 0.59 14.19 -12.29
CA PHE A 118 0.52 12.74 -12.35
C PHE A 118 -0.34 12.21 -11.20
N ASP A 119 -1.40 11.49 -11.53
CA ASP A 119 -2.18 10.72 -10.56
C ASP A 119 -1.53 9.34 -10.37
N LEU A 120 -1.15 9.00 -9.15
CA LEU A 120 -0.56 7.69 -8.87
C LEU A 120 -1.58 6.55 -8.86
N ASN A 121 -2.88 6.84 -8.90
CA ASN A 121 -3.91 5.85 -9.17
C ASN A 121 -3.92 5.41 -10.64
N ASP A 122 -3.31 6.18 -11.56
CA ASP A 122 -3.18 5.83 -12.97
C ASP A 122 -1.86 5.08 -13.24
N PRO A 123 -1.91 3.78 -13.57
CA PRO A 123 -0.71 2.98 -13.86
C PRO A 123 0.10 3.51 -15.05
N GLN A 124 -0.53 4.25 -15.99
CA GLN A 124 0.14 4.78 -17.18
C GLN A 124 1.15 5.86 -16.81
N CYS A 125 0.91 6.61 -15.73
CA CYS A 125 1.79 7.67 -15.25
C CYS A 125 3.03 7.15 -14.51
N LEU A 126 3.02 5.91 -13.99
CA LEU A 126 4.07 5.38 -13.11
C LEU A 126 5.46 5.33 -13.76
N SER A 127 5.54 5.06 -15.06
CA SER A 127 6.83 5.05 -15.78
C SER A 127 7.46 6.45 -15.82
N ALA A 128 6.66 7.47 -16.10
CA ALA A 128 7.10 8.86 -16.15
C ALA A 128 7.50 9.37 -14.75
N VAL A 129 6.69 9.09 -13.73
CA VAL A 129 7.01 9.49 -12.34
C VAL A 129 8.26 8.77 -11.84
N ARG A 130 8.43 7.48 -12.14
CA ARG A 130 9.65 6.75 -11.78
C ARG A 130 10.88 7.41 -12.38
N THR A 131 10.86 7.69 -13.68
CA THR A 131 12.01 8.24 -14.39
C THR A 131 12.31 9.67 -13.94
N GLY A 132 11.28 10.50 -13.78
CA GLY A 132 11.41 11.90 -13.44
C GLY A 132 11.66 12.15 -11.95
N TRP A 133 10.78 11.67 -11.08
CA TRP A 133 10.91 11.86 -9.63
C TRP A 133 11.91 10.88 -9.02
N ILE A 134 11.69 9.57 -9.15
CA ILE A 134 12.46 8.59 -8.37
C ILE A 134 13.91 8.49 -8.85
N LYS A 135 14.14 8.52 -10.16
CA LYS A 135 15.48 8.49 -10.77
C LYS A 135 16.08 9.88 -11.03
N GLY A 136 15.36 10.96 -10.68
CA GLY A 136 15.86 12.33 -10.75
C GLY A 136 15.82 13.00 -12.13
N GLY A 137 15.14 12.40 -13.12
CA GLY A 137 15.02 12.97 -14.46
C GLY A 137 14.35 14.35 -14.55
N PHE A 138 13.67 14.83 -13.50
CA PHE A 138 13.07 16.18 -13.45
C PHE A 138 13.90 17.21 -12.65
N ALA A 139 15.18 16.95 -12.34
CA ALA A 139 15.99 17.84 -11.52
C ALA A 139 16.08 19.29 -12.03
N GLN A 140 16.03 19.50 -13.34
CA GLN A 140 16.10 20.83 -13.97
C GLN A 140 14.72 21.45 -14.25
N SER A 141 13.64 20.83 -13.79
CA SER A 141 12.27 21.26 -14.11
C SER A 141 11.68 22.23 -13.09
N GLY A 142 12.46 22.71 -12.13
CA GLY A 142 12.02 23.66 -11.10
C GLY A 142 11.01 23.07 -10.10
N LEU A 143 10.91 21.75 -10.01
CA LEU A 143 9.97 21.05 -9.11
C LEU A 143 10.45 21.00 -7.65
N TRP A 144 11.73 21.21 -7.41
CA TRP A 144 12.40 21.30 -6.12
C TRP A 144 13.68 22.14 -6.25
N GLU A 145 14.25 22.60 -5.13
CA GLU A 145 15.52 23.35 -5.16
C GLU A 145 16.69 22.42 -5.56
N GLU A 146 17.72 22.93 -6.26
CA GLU A 146 18.84 22.08 -6.72
C GLU A 146 19.57 21.32 -5.60
N ARG A 147 19.60 21.89 -4.39
CA ARG A 147 20.19 21.25 -3.19
C ARG A 147 19.31 20.16 -2.57
N GLU A 148 18.02 20.12 -2.92
CA GLU A 148 17.07 19.14 -2.41
C GLU A 148 17.15 17.82 -3.19
N GLN A 149 16.95 16.70 -2.50
CA GLN A 149 16.88 15.39 -3.14
C GLN A 149 15.43 15.01 -3.42
N SER A 150 15.12 14.72 -4.69
CA SER A 150 13.77 14.37 -5.15
C SER A 150 13.04 13.33 -4.28
N PRO A 151 13.65 12.18 -3.89
CA PRO A 151 12.98 11.21 -3.02
C PRO A 151 12.55 11.76 -1.66
N THR A 152 13.34 12.68 -1.09
CA THR A 152 13.02 13.35 0.19
C THR A 152 11.81 14.27 0.03
N ILE A 153 11.73 15.01 -1.06
CA ILE A 153 10.61 15.92 -1.35
C ILE A 153 9.34 15.16 -1.65
N MET A 154 9.44 14.09 -2.44
CA MET A 154 8.35 13.17 -2.71
C MET A 154 7.79 12.58 -1.42
N ARG A 155 8.65 12.07 -0.53
CA ARG A 155 8.23 11.56 0.79
C ARG A 155 7.57 12.64 1.66
N ARG A 156 8.10 13.87 1.68
CA ARG A 156 7.48 14.98 2.43
C ARG A 156 6.06 15.28 1.93
N LYS A 157 5.87 15.36 0.62
CA LYS A 157 4.56 15.58 -0.01
C LYS A 157 3.60 14.43 0.29
N PHE A 158 4.05 13.19 0.15
CA PHE A 158 3.22 12.01 0.38
C PHE A 158 2.87 11.84 1.85
N ASN A 159 3.81 12.18 2.76
CA ASN A 159 3.53 12.18 4.20
C ASN A 159 2.38 13.13 4.54
N ALA A 160 2.43 14.36 4.04
CA ALA A 160 1.35 15.32 4.24
C ALA A 160 0.02 14.84 3.64
N PHE A 161 0.05 14.22 2.46
CA PHE A 161 -1.13 13.65 1.83
C PHE A 161 -1.77 12.55 2.69
N PHE A 162 -1.03 11.50 3.06
CA PHE A 162 -1.58 10.39 3.85
C PHE A 162 -2.04 10.85 5.24
N ALA A 163 -1.27 11.71 5.90
CA ALA A 163 -1.66 12.32 7.17
C ALA A 163 -3.02 13.03 7.07
N ASN A 164 -3.25 13.77 5.98
CA ASN A 164 -4.52 14.46 5.75
C ASN A 164 -5.67 13.49 5.44
N GLN A 165 -5.44 12.43 4.66
CA GLN A 165 -6.49 11.45 4.37
C GLN A 165 -6.96 10.73 5.63
N TYR A 166 -6.03 10.23 6.44
CA TYR A 166 -6.39 9.55 7.69
C TYR A 166 -7.07 10.48 8.69
N ARG A 167 -6.63 11.74 8.76
CA ARG A 167 -7.26 12.75 9.63
C ARG A 167 -8.72 12.99 9.25
N LYS A 168 -9.06 13.09 7.95
CA LYS A 168 -10.47 13.23 7.50
C LYS A 168 -11.36 12.12 8.04
N ILE A 169 -10.87 10.88 7.99
CA ILE A 169 -11.60 9.70 8.47
C ILE A 169 -11.79 9.79 9.99
N ILE A 170 -10.71 10.06 10.73
CA ILE A 170 -10.72 10.13 12.19
C ILE A 170 -11.66 11.24 12.69
N ASP A 171 -11.53 12.45 12.14
CA ASP A 171 -12.34 13.61 12.52
C ASP A 171 -13.83 13.37 12.20
N SER A 172 -14.12 12.76 11.06
CA SER A 172 -15.47 12.37 10.67
C SER A 172 -16.07 11.32 11.61
N ALA A 173 -15.28 10.34 12.05
CA ALA A 173 -15.72 9.29 12.96
C ALA A 173 -16.01 9.81 14.39
N GLN A 174 -15.19 10.75 14.86
CA GLN A 174 -15.39 11.42 16.14
C GLN A 174 -16.66 12.30 16.13
N SER A 175 -16.90 12.99 15.01
CA SER A 175 -18.11 13.80 14.82
C SER A 175 -19.39 12.95 14.83
N GLN A 176 -19.36 11.76 14.20
CA GLN A 176 -20.47 10.80 14.24
C GLN A 176 -20.74 10.23 15.63
N SER A 177 -19.69 9.93 16.39
CA SER A 177 -19.86 9.42 17.75
C SER A 177 -20.50 10.46 18.67
N SER A 178 -20.15 11.73 18.48
CA SER A 178 -20.69 12.84 19.27
C SER A 178 -22.16 13.12 18.96
N SER A 179 -22.59 12.95 17.71
CA SER A 179 -24.01 13.14 17.32
C SER A 179 -24.92 11.99 17.71
N ARG A 180 -24.39 10.77 17.95
CA ARG A 180 -25.16 9.61 18.43
C ARG A 180 -25.28 9.54 19.96
N GLY A 181 -24.47 10.32 20.68
CA GLY A 181 -24.45 10.37 22.15
C GLY A 181 -25.34 11.47 22.77
N MET A 182 -25.98 12.32 21.97
CA MET A 182 -27.04 13.26 22.38
C MET A 182 -28.41 12.71 22.00
#